data_AF-A0A378AGD9-F1
#
_entry.id   AF-A0A378AGD9-F1
#
_cell.length_a   1.000
_cell.length_b   1.000
_cell.length_c   1.000
_cell.angle_alpha   90.00
_cell.angle_beta   90.00
_cell.angle_gamma   90.00
#
_symmetry.space_group_name_H-M   'P 1'
#
loop_
_entity.id
_entity.type
_entity.pdbx_description
1 polymer ?
#
loop_
_entity_poly.entity_id
_entity_poly.type
_entity_poly.pdbx_seq_one_letter_code
_entity_poly.pdbx_strand_id
1 'polypeptide(L)' 'MGLAASAQEPYVNTAGLNVVVLGGGDTAMDCVRTALRHGARQVTCAYRRDEANMPGSKKEVKKRPRRGGAL' A
#
# COMPACT_ATOMS: atom_id res chain seq x y z
N MET A 1 8.66 -21.75 7.24
CA MET A 1 8.48 -20.65 8.22
C MET A 1 7.02 -20.63 8.60
N GLY A 2 6.68 -20.86 9.86
CA GLY A 2 5.28 -20.92 10.29
C GLY A 2 5.24 -20.85 11.80
N LEU A 3 5.13 -19.64 12.33
CA LEU A 3 4.65 -19.46 13.70
C LEU A 3 3.22 -19.99 13.74
N ALA A 4 2.87 -20.71 14.81
CA ALA A 4 1.50 -21.14 15.02
C ALA A 4 0.60 -19.90 15.12
N ALA A 5 -0.63 -19.99 14.62
CA ALA A 5 -1.60 -18.92 14.75
C ALA A 5 -1.80 -18.61 16.25
N SER A 6 -1.43 -17.40 16.65
CA SER A 6 -1.60 -16.91 18.01
C SER A 6 -2.97 -16.25 18.13
N ALA A 7 -3.72 -16.55 19.20
CA ALA A 7 -5.00 -15.88 19.46
C ALA A 7 -4.83 -14.37 19.71
N GLN A 8 -3.63 -13.97 20.15
CA GLN A 8 -3.27 -12.59 20.44
C GLN A 8 -2.79 -11.84 19.17
N GLU A 9 -2.39 -12.55 18.11
CA GLU A 9 -1.89 -11.97 16.86
C GLU A 9 -2.52 -12.71 15.66
N PRO A 10 -3.81 -12.44 15.35
CA PRO A 10 -4.47 -13.09 14.23
C PRO A 10 -3.78 -12.71 12.91
N TYR A 11 -3.67 -13.69 12.02
CA TYR A 11 -3.15 -13.42 10.68
C TYR A 11 -4.09 -12.47 9.92
N VAL A 12 -3.59 -11.29 9.58
CA VAL A 12 -4.35 -10.28 8.82
C VAL A 12 -4.10 -10.49 7.33
N ASN A 13 -5.17 -10.84 6.60
CA ASN A 13 -5.16 -10.90 5.14
C ASN A 13 -5.82 -9.64 4.55
N THR A 14 -5.29 -9.15 3.44
CA THR A 14 -5.85 -8.00 2.71
C THR A 14 -6.76 -8.42 1.55
N ALA A 15 -6.89 -9.71 1.25
CA ALA A 15 -7.72 -10.24 0.17
C ALA A 15 -9.16 -9.71 0.24
N GLY A 16 -9.65 -9.13 -0.87
CA GLY A 16 -11.00 -8.57 -0.96
C GLY A 16 -11.24 -7.27 -0.19
N LEU A 17 -10.26 -6.77 0.58
CA LEU A 17 -10.41 -5.55 1.36
C LEU A 17 -10.04 -4.28 0.57
N ASN A 18 -10.56 -3.15 1.04
CA ASN A 18 -10.10 -1.83 0.63
C ASN A 18 -8.97 -1.39 1.56
N VAL A 19 -7.76 -1.24 1.03
CA VAL A 19 -6.55 -0.90 1.78
C VAL A 19 -6.18 0.55 1.52
N VAL A 20 -5.85 1.30 2.57
CA VAL A 20 -5.31 2.65 2.48
C VAL A 20 -3.90 2.66 3.08
N VAL A 21 -2.92 3.11 2.30
CA VAL A 21 -1.52 3.27 2.72
C VAL A 21 -1.24 4.76 2.90
N LEU A 22 -0.80 5.15 4.08
CA LEU A 22 -0.45 6.53 4.40
C LEU A 22 1.07 6.72 4.22
N GLY A 23 1.48 7.52 3.25
CA GLY A 23 2.89 7.77 2.94
C GLY A 23 3.18 7.75 1.44
N GLY A 24 4.33 8.29 1.04
CA GLY A 24 4.75 8.40 -0.36
C GLY A 24 6.21 7.99 -0.62
N GLY A 25 6.87 7.38 0.37
CA GLY A 25 8.22 6.83 0.18
C GLY A 25 8.20 5.41 -0.34
N ASP A 26 9.39 4.82 -0.48
CA ASP A 26 9.56 3.46 -1.01
C ASP A 26 8.84 2.42 -0.15
N THR A 27 8.89 2.57 1.19
CA THR A 27 8.14 1.71 2.12
C THR A 27 6.64 1.73 1.84
N ALA A 28 6.06 2.90 1.55
CA ALA A 28 4.64 3.00 1.23
C ALA A 28 4.32 2.27 -0.09
N MET A 29 5.21 2.40 -1.08
CA MET A 29 5.07 1.68 -2.35
C MET A 29 5.19 0.17 -2.21
N ASP A 30 6.05 -0.32 -1.31
CA ASP A 30 6.16 -1.74 -0.99
C ASP A 30 4.90 -2.28 -0.31
N CYS A 31 4.32 -1.51 0.62
CA CYS A 31 3.02 -1.85 1.23
C CYS A 31 1.91 -1.93 0.16
N VAL A 32 1.86 -0.97 -0.77
CA VAL A 32 0.87 -0.97 -1.86
C VAL A 32 1.03 -2.21 -2.74
N ARG A 33 2.27 -2.53 -3.17
CA ARG A 33 2.54 -3.71 -4.02
C ARG A 33 2.22 -5.02 -3.30
N THR A 34 2.54 -5.09 -2.02
CA THR A 34 2.27 -6.27 -1.19
C THR A 34 0.77 -6.47 -1.04
N ALA A 35 0.01 -5.44 -0.69
CA ALA A 35 -1.46 -5.51 -0.60
C ALA A 35 -2.11 -5.96 -1.93
N LEU A 36 -1.63 -5.45 -3.07
CA LEU A 36 -2.10 -5.89 -4.39
C LEU A 36 -1.80 -7.37 -4.65
N ARG A 37 -0.59 -7.84 -4.31
CA ARG A 37 -0.21 -9.26 -4.45
C ARG A 37 -0.99 -10.18 -3.52
N HIS A 38 -1.43 -9.68 -2.36
CA HIS A 38 -2.31 -10.40 -1.45
C HIS A 38 -3.79 -10.37 -1.88
N GLY A 39 -4.14 -9.77 -3.02
CA GLY A 39 -5.49 -9.81 -3.58
C GLY A 39 -6.44 -8.77 -3.00
N ALA A 40 -5.91 -7.65 -2.48
CA ALA A 40 -6.75 -6.53 -2.08
C ALA A 40 -7.67 -6.06 -3.20
N ARG A 41 -8.94 -5.78 -2.88
CA ARG A 41 -9.94 -5.31 -3.85
C ARG A 41 -9.58 -3.94 -4.41
N GLN A 42 -9.09 -3.07 -3.53
CA GLN A 42 -8.66 -1.73 -3.88
C GLN A 42 -7.53 -1.30 -2.95
N VAL A 43 -6.50 -0.67 -3.48
CA VAL A 43 -5.41 -0.09 -2.68
C VAL A 43 -5.25 1.38 -3.05
N THR A 44 -5.37 2.25 -2.05
CA THR A 44 -5.21 3.71 -2.18
C THR A 44 -3.98 4.14 -1.39
N CYS A 45 -3.13 4.95 -1.99
CA CYS A 45 -1.99 5.56 -1.30
C CYS A 45 -2.28 7.04 -1.07
N ALA A 46 -2.44 7.44 0.18
CA ALA A 46 -2.64 8.84 0.53
C ALA A 46 -1.31 9.44 1.01
N TYR A 47 -0.96 10.59 0.45
CA TYR A 47 0.25 11.31 0.81
C TYR A 47 -0.08 12.79 0.99
N ARG A 48 0.45 13.39 2.06
CA ARG A 48 0.12 14.76 2.49
C ARG A 48 0.66 15.87 1.58
N ARG A 49 1.49 15.54 0.58
CA ARG A 49 2.16 16.50 -0.31
C ARG A 49 1.86 16.11 -1.75
N ASP A 50 2.07 17.04 -2.67
CA ASP A 50 1.84 16.82 -4.08
C ASP A 50 2.66 15.65 -4.63
N GLU A 51 2.15 14.99 -5.68
CA GLU A 51 2.88 13.93 -6.40
C GLU A 51 4.29 14.38 -6.83
N ALA A 52 4.47 15.68 -7.10
CA ALA A 52 5.75 16.29 -7.48
C ALA A 52 6.82 16.24 -6.36
N ASN A 53 6.41 16.12 -5.10
CA ASN A 53 7.29 16.11 -3.93
C ASN A 53 7.38 14.73 -3.26
N MET A 54 6.87 13.69 -3.95
CA MET A 54 6.93 12.31 -3.49
C MET A 54 8.40 11.83 -3.53
N PRO A 55 8.99 11.41 -2.38
CA PRO A 55 10.41 11.07 -2.30
C PRO A 55 10.78 9.77 -3.02
N GLY A 56 9.79 8.98 -3.46
CA GLY A 56 10.01 7.78 -4.25
C GLY A 56 10.64 8.10 -5.60
N SER A 57 11.51 7.20 -6.07
CA SER A 57 12.20 7.37 -7.35
C SER A 57 11.18 7.60 -8.49
N LYS A 58 11.41 8.56 -9.41
CA LYS A 58 10.45 8.94 -10.47
C LYS A 58 9.89 7.75 -11.28
N LYS A 59 10.65 6.65 -11.34
CA LYS A 59 10.25 5.37 -11.96
C LYS A 59 9.16 4.63 -11.19
N GLU A 60 9.14 4.71 -9.86
CA GLU A 60 8.16 4.04 -9.00
C GLU A 60 6.83 4.78 -8.93
N VAL A 61 6.85 6.11 -8.88
CA VAL A 61 5.64 6.94 -8.96
C VAL A 61 4.87 6.69 -10.25
N LYS A 62 5.57 6.49 -11.37
CA LYS A 62 4.96 6.19 -12.68
C LYS A 62 4.31 4.79 -12.75
N LYS A 63 4.74 3.85 -11.91
CA LYS A 63 4.20 2.48 -11.85
C LYS A 63 3.06 2.35 -10.82
N ARG A 64 2.71 3.44 -10.13
CA ARG A 64 1.59 3.48 -9.19
C ARG A 64 0.26 3.38 -9.97
N PRO A 65 -0.71 2.59 -9.49
CA PRO A 65 -2.08 2.68 -10.00
C PRO A 65 -2.56 4.13 -9.87
N ARG A 66 -2.70 4.81 -11.00
CA ARG A 66 -3.12 6.20 -11.07
C ARG A 66 -4.64 6.25 -10.85
N ARG A 67 -5.07 6.07 -9.59
CA ARG A 67 -6.40 6.48 -9.15
C ARG A 67 -6.24 7.75 -8.32
N GLY A 68 -6.89 8.79 -8.84
CA GLY A 68 -6.79 10.18 -8.43
C GLY A 68 -7.06 10.42 -6.95
N GLY A 69 -6.70 11.63 -6.54
CA GLY A 69 -6.62 12.08 -5.16
C GLY A 69 -7.83 11.75 -4.31
N ALA A 70 -7.54 11.49 -3.04
CA ALA A 70 -8.38 12.00 -1.99
C ALA A 70 -7.68 13.26 -1.47
N LEU A 71 -8.46 14.34 -1.42
CA LEU A 71 -8.16 15.58 -0.68
C LEU A 71 -7.61 15.26 0.72
#